data_AF-A0A1X2LF20-F1
#
_entry.id   AF-A0A1X2LF20-F1
#
_cell.length_a   1.000
_cell.length_b   1.000
_cell.length_c   1.000
_cell.angle_alpha   90.00
_cell.angle_beta   90.00
_cell.angle_gamma   90.00
#
_symmetry.space_group_name_H-M   'P 1'
#
loop_
_entity.id
_entity.type
_entity.pdbx_description
1 polymer ?
#
loop_
_entity_poly.entity_id
_entity_poly.type
_entity_poly.pdbx_seq_one_letter_code
_entity_poly.pdbx_strand_id
1 'polypeptide(L)' 'MTLAGVAGAALVATGVLWFAPAPLSPSCDYVNVDYQCRPGPNHDQSDGGIDLPCRDGTFTHSTHRQGACSHHGGLA' A
#
# COMPACT_ATOMS: atom_id res chain seq x y z
N MET A 1 -24.00 -6.91 -20.43
CA MET A 1 -23.97 -7.35 -19.03
C MET A 1 -24.00 -6.12 -18.16
N THR A 2 -25.11 -5.93 -17.47
CA THR A 2 -25.50 -4.75 -16.71
C THR A 2 -24.99 -4.81 -15.26
N LEU A 3 -24.70 -3.61 -14.70
CA LEU A 3 -24.81 -3.22 -13.28
C LEU A 3 -23.74 -3.80 -12.32
N ALA A 4 -23.23 -3.11 -11.30
CA ALA A 4 -23.73 -1.94 -10.59
C ALA A 4 -22.55 -1.12 -10.02
N GLY A 5 -22.53 0.19 -10.32
CA GLY A 5 -21.77 1.15 -9.51
C GLY A 5 -22.54 1.40 -8.22
N VAL A 6 -22.04 0.86 -7.10
CA VAL A 6 -22.66 1.08 -5.79
C VAL A 6 -22.28 2.47 -5.30
N ALA A 7 -23.25 3.36 -5.29
CA ALA A 7 -23.15 4.70 -4.73
C ALA A 7 -22.95 4.60 -3.20
N GLY A 8 -21.81 5.08 -2.71
CA GLY A 8 -21.54 5.19 -1.29
C GLY A 8 -22.45 6.25 -0.66
N ALA A 9 -23.25 5.83 0.32
CA ALA A 9 -24.05 6.74 1.13
C ALA A 9 -23.14 7.55 2.06
N ALA A 10 -22.92 8.83 1.74
CA ALA A 10 -22.29 9.79 2.64
C ALA A 10 -23.35 10.39 3.57
N LEU A 11 -23.45 9.89 4.80
CA LEU A 11 -24.18 10.56 5.87
C LEU A 11 -23.24 11.57 6.54
N VAL A 12 -23.49 12.87 6.33
CA VAL A 12 -22.76 13.97 6.98
C VAL A 12 -23.54 14.38 8.24
N ALA A 13 -23.07 13.91 9.40
CA ALA A 13 -23.57 14.35 10.70
C ALA A 13 -22.73 15.55 11.21
N THR A 14 -23.39 16.68 11.44
CA THR A 14 -22.81 17.88 12.04
C THR A 14 -22.65 17.70 13.54
N GLY A 15 -21.41 17.63 14.03
CA GLY A 15 -21.11 17.69 15.46
C GLY A 15 -19.72 17.15 15.77
N VAL A 16 -18.74 18.05 15.93
CA VAL A 16 -17.34 17.83 16.36
C VAL A 16 -16.86 16.40 16.06
N LEU A 17 -16.84 16.06 14.77
CA LEU A 17 -16.25 14.82 14.30
C LEU A 17 -14.75 15.01 14.45
N TRP A 18 -14.21 14.50 15.55
CA TRP A 18 -12.84 14.04 15.57
C TRP A 18 -12.72 13.13 14.34
N PHE A 19 -12.03 13.62 13.31
CA PHE A 19 -11.69 12.83 12.14
C PHE A 19 -10.82 11.69 12.65
N ALA A 20 -11.46 10.61 13.11
CA ALA A 20 -10.78 9.35 13.32
C ALA A 20 -10.22 9.01 11.93
N PRO A 21 -8.89 8.87 11.79
CA PRO A 21 -8.33 8.43 10.52
C PRO A 21 -9.02 7.11 10.17
N ALA A 22 -9.49 7.00 8.93
CA ALA A 22 -10.12 5.78 8.46
C ALA A 22 -9.23 4.59 8.84
N PRO A 23 -9.79 3.47 9.35
CA PRO A 23 -8.99 2.29 9.61
C PRO A 23 -8.25 1.96 8.32
N LEU A 24 -6.94 1.78 8.42
CA LEU A 24 -6.12 1.33 7.30
C LEU A 24 -6.83 0.11 6.69
N SER A 25 -7.01 0.12 5.36
CA SER A 25 -7.65 -0.97 4.64
C SER A 25 -7.05 -2.30 5.09
N PRO A 26 -7.81 -3.42 5.14
CA PRO A 26 -7.28 -4.71 5.57
C PRO A 26 -6.13 -5.24 4.68
N SER A 27 -5.82 -4.58 3.58
CA SER A 27 -4.68 -4.83 2.69
C SER A 27 -3.46 -3.92 2.93
N CYS A 28 -3.53 -2.99 3.89
CA CYS A 28 -2.46 -2.04 4.19
C CYS A 28 -1.61 -2.53 5.39
N ASP A 29 -0.45 -3.12 5.12
CA ASP A 29 0.50 -3.43 6.20
C ASP A 29 1.33 -2.19 6.61
N TYR A 30 1.77 -1.40 5.63
CA TYR A 30 2.55 -0.19 5.88
C TYR A 30 2.25 0.92 4.87
N VAL A 31 2.58 2.17 5.24
CA VAL A 31 2.48 3.34 4.36
C VAL A 31 3.88 3.81 4.01
N ASN A 32 4.17 3.95 2.72
CA ASN A 32 5.47 4.43 2.26
C ASN A 32 5.56 5.98 2.28
N VAL A 33 6.71 6.52 1.90
CA VAL A 33 6.95 7.98 1.85
C VAL A 33 6.09 8.71 0.81
N ASP A 34 5.51 7.99 -0.14
CA ASP A 34 4.59 8.51 -1.15
C ASP A 34 3.13 8.51 -0.68
N TYR A 35 2.91 8.19 0.60
CA TYR A 35 1.59 8.04 1.21
C TYR A 35 0.73 6.95 0.54
N GLN A 36 1.37 5.93 -0.02
CA GLN A 36 0.70 4.76 -0.56
C GLN A 36 0.68 3.64 0.47
N CYS A 37 -0.51 3.07 0.68
CA CYS A 37 -0.67 1.80 1.38
C CYS A 37 -0.01 0.69 0.58
N ARG A 38 0.88 -0.08 1.20
CA ARG A 38 1.55 -1.21 0.58
C ARG A 38 1.27 -2.51 1.35
N PRO A 39 1.00 -3.61 0.62
CA PRO A 39 1.02 -4.95 1.19
C PRO A 39 2.43 -5.29 1.66
N GLY A 40 2.51 -5.89 2.84
CA GLY A 40 3.68 -6.55 3.38
C GLY A 40 3.75 -8.00 2.91
N PRO A 41 4.74 -8.78 3.40
CA PRO A 41 5.11 -10.07 2.82
C PRO A 41 4.03 -11.16 2.87
N ASN A 42 2.99 -10.96 3.68
CA ASN A 42 1.93 -11.94 3.91
C ASN A 42 0.60 -11.60 3.21
N HIS A 43 0.57 -10.55 2.36
CA HIS A 43 -0.64 -10.07 1.69
C HIS A 43 -0.47 -10.03 0.16
N ASP A 44 -1.57 -10.16 -0.57
CA ASP A 44 -1.57 -10.21 -2.04
C ASP A 44 -0.96 -8.96 -2.67
N GLN A 45 0.06 -9.17 -3.52
CA GLN A 45 0.88 -8.12 -4.12
C GLN A 45 0.22 -7.48 -5.36
N SER A 46 -1.00 -6.97 -5.22
CA SER A 46 -1.73 -6.36 -6.36
C SER A 46 -1.36 -4.89 -6.61
N ASP A 47 -0.73 -4.22 -5.64
CA ASP A 47 -0.63 -2.76 -5.62
C ASP A 47 0.71 -2.21 -6.15
N GLY A 48 1.01 -2.50 -7.42
CA GLY A 48 1.89 -1.65 -8.26
C GLY A 48 3.34 -1.45 -7.80
N GLY A 49 3.86 -2.32 -6.94
CA GLY A 49 5.27 -2.32 -6.55
C GLY A 49 6.18 -2.87 -7.64
N ILE A 50 7.46 -2.48 -7.61
CA ILE A 50 8.48 -3.19 -8.38
C ILE A 50 8.86 -4.44 -7.60
N ASP A 51 8.70 -5.61 -8.21
CA ASP A 51 9.20 -6.86 -7.66
C ASP A 51 10.56 -7.14 -8.30
N LEU A 52 11.63 -6.73 -7.62
CA LEU A 52 12.99 -6.89 -8.12
C LEU A 52 13.83 -7.68 -7.11
N PRO A 53 14.71 -8.57 -7.58
CA PRO A 53 15.62 -9.27 -6.70
C PRO A 53 16.68 -8.32 -6.12
N CYS A 54 16.91 -8.46 -4.82
CA CYS A 54 18.06 -7.94 -4.11
C CYS A 54 19.26 -8.88 -4.27
N ARG A 55 20.48 -8.38 -4.07
CA ARG A 55 21.72 -9.18 -4.20
C ARG A 55 21.84 -10.33 -3.20
N ASP A 56 21.18 -10.25 -2.06
CA ASP A 56 21.15 -11.32 -1.07
C ASP A 56 20.12 -12.42 -1.37
N GLY A 57 19.44 -12.32 -2.52
CA GLY A 57 18.42 -13.28 -2.97
C GLY A 57 17.01 -13.01 -2.45
N THR A 58 16.81 -11.96 -1.64
CA THR A 58 15.46 -11.49 -1.27
C THR A 58 14.83 -10.67 -2.39
N PHE A 59 13.56 -10.33 -2.26
CA PHE A 59 12.85 -9.44 -3.19
C PHE A 59 12.47 -8.14 -2.49
N THR A 60 12.55 -7.03 -3.22
CA THR A 60 11.98 -5.77 -2.76
C THR A 60 10.58 -5.60 -3.31
N HIS A 61 9.71 -4.98 -2.52
CA HIS A 61 8.38 -4.55 -2.94
C HIS A 61 8.26 -3.02 -2.94
N SER A 62 9.36 -2.28 -3.00
CA SER A 62 9.35 -0.82 -3.02
C SER A 62 8.59 -0.26 -4.24
N THR A 63 8.15 0.99 -4.18
CA THR A 63 7.72 1.77 -5.37
C THR A 63 8.90 2.38 -6.13
N HIS A 64 10.03 2.52 -5.44
CA HIS A 64 11.22 3.22 -5.91
C HIS A 64 12.41 2.29 -6.01
N ARG A 65 13.19 2.41 -7.09
CA ARG A 65 14.49 1.72 -7.22
C ARG A 65 15.57 2.34 -6.35
N GLN A 66 15.51 3.65 -6.13
CA GLN A 66 16.50 4.37 -5.35
C GLN A 66 16.37 3.98 -3.87
N GLY A 67 17.48 3.55 -3.26
CA GLY A 67 17.50 3.06 -1.88
C GLY A 67 16.92 1.65 -1.69
N ALA A 68 16.31 1.05 -2.71
CA ALA A 68 15.82 -0.32 -2.65
C ALA A 68 16.98 -1.30 -2.41
N CYS A 69 16.73 -2.29 -1.55
CA CYS A 69 17.72 -3.27 -1.14
C CYS A 69 19.02 -2.64 -0.56
N SER A 70 19.03 -1.39 -0.11
CA SER A 70 20.26 -0.73 0.38
C SER A 70 20.92 -1.47 1.54
N HIS A 71 20.13 -2.09 2.42
CA HIS A 71 20.62 -2.95 3.49
C HIS A 71 21.03 -4.36 3.02
N HIS A 72 20.58 -4.74 1.82
CA HIS A 72 20.74 -6.05 1.18
C HIS A 72 21.75 -6.02 0.02
N GLY A 73 22.63 -4.99 -0.03
CA GLY A 73 23.67 -4.85 -1.05
C GLY A 73 23.22 -4.22 -2.37
N GLY A 74 21.99 -3.71 -2.43
CA GLY A 74 21.37 -3.12 -3.62
C GLY A 74 20.60 -4.14 -4.46
N LEU A 75 20.01 -3.63 -5.55
CA LEU A 75 19.36 -4.46 -6.56
C LEU A 75 20.40 -5.31 -7.30
N ALA A 76 20.00 -6.50 -7.73
CA ALA A 76 20.83 -7.41 -8.53
C ALA A 76 20.96 -6.94 -9.99
#